data_AF-A0A4U9HSM7-F1
#
_entry.id   AF-A0A4U9HSM7-F1
#
_cell.length_a   1.000
_cell.length_b   1.000
_cell.length_c   1.000
_cell.angle_alpha   90.00
_cell.angle_beta   90.00
_cell.angle_gamma   90.00
#
_symmetry.space_group_name_H-M   'P 1'
#
loop_
_entity.id
_entity.type
_entity.pdbx_description
1 polymer ?
#
loop_
_entity_poly.entity_id
_entity_poly.type
_entity_poly.pdbx_seq_one_letter_code
_entity_poly.pdbx_strand_id
1 'polypeptide(L)' 'MFLINGIPQETLPASDRAIQFGDGCFTTARIAAGQVCLLDAHLQRLQMACEKTAYPFRCVGRITA' A
#
# COMPACT_ATOMS: atom_id res chain seq x y z
N MET A 1 -12.43 8.04 4.66
CA MET A 1 -11.34 8.78 4.03
C MET A 1 -10.15 7.89 3.79
N PHE A 2 -9.87 7.60 2.52
CA PHE A 2 -8.70 6.84 2.08
C PHE A 2 -7.74 7.78 1.35
N LEU A 3 -6.44 7.49 1.41
CA LEU A 3 -5.43 8.22 0.64
C LEU A 3 -5.03 7.36 -0.56
N ILE A 4 -5.55 7.69 -1.75
CA ILE A 4 -5.32 6.94 -2.98
C ILE A 4 -4.41 7.79 -3.87
N ASN A 5 -3.23 7.28 -4.23
CA ASN A 5 -2.22 7.99 -5.01
C ASN A 5 -1.88 9.40 -4.47
N GLY A 6 -1.89 9.56 -3.14
CA GLY A 6 -1.60 10.82 -2.45
C GLY A 6 -2.78 11.79 -2.34
N ILE A 7 -3.98 11.41 -2.82
CA ILE A 7 -5.17 12.27 -2.81
C ILE A 7 -6.23 11.66 -1.88
N PRO A 8 -6.83 12.45 -0.95
CA PRO A 8 -7.94 12.00 -0.13
C PRO A 8 -9.18 11.71 -0.98
N GLN A 9 -9.67 10.48 -0.93
CA GLN A 9 -10.78 9.98 -1.74
C GLN A 9 -11.60 8.94 -0.96
N GLU A 10 -12.88 8.79 -1.31
CA GLU A 10 -13.78 7.78 -0.75
C GLU A 10 -14.15 6.68 -1.75
N THR A 11 -13.73 6.81 -3.00
CA THR A 11 -14.09 5.91 -4.11
C THR A 11 -12.87 5.53 -4.92
N LEU A 12 -12.85 4.28 -5.40
CA LEU A 12 -11.91 3.78 -6.38
C LEU A 12 -12.67 3.43 -7.67
N PRO A 13 -12.11 3.64 -8.87
CA PRO A 13 -12.77 3.22 -10.11
C PRO A 13 -13.09 1.73 -10.11
N ALA A 14 -14.30 1.36 -10.53
CA ALA A 14 -14.68 -0.05 -10.63
C ALA A 14 -13.75 -0.84 -11.57
N SER A 15 -13.17 -0.18 -12.58
CA SER A 15 -12.22 -0.76 -13.52
C SER A 15 -10.83 -1.05 -12.94
N ASP A 16 -10.55 -0.69 -11.69
CA ASP A 16 -9.28 -1.01 -11.04
C ASP A 16 -9.11 -2.53 -10.91
N ARG A 17 -7.90 -3.04 -11.20
CA ARG A 17 -7.62 -4.48 -11.20
C ARG A 17 -7.71 -5.10 -9.81
N ALA A 18 -7.51 -4.31 -8.74
CA ALA A 18 -7.76 -4.75 -7.38
C ALA A 18 -9.24 -5.10 -7.16
N ILE A 19 -10.15 -4.35 -7.78
CA ILE A 19 -11.60 -4.60 -7.72
C ILE A 19 -12.01 -5.74 -8.67
N GLN A 20 -11.47 -5.75 -9.88
CA GLN A 20 -11.85 -6.73 -10.90
C GLN A 20 -11.34 -8.15 -10.59
N PHE A 21 -10.09 -8.26 -10.13
CA PHE A 21 -9.38 -9.55 -10.06
C PHE A 21 -8.73 -9.82 -8.69
N GLY A 22 -8.80 -8.87 -7.75
CA GLY A 22 -7.98 -8.94 -6.54
C GLY A 22 -6.48 -8.84 -6.84
N ASP A 23 -6.11 -8.20 -7.95
CA ASP A 23 -4.75 -8.17 -8.46
C ASP A 23 -3.94 -7.05 -7.79
N GLY A 24 -3.34 -7.40 -6.65
CA GLY A 24 -2.53 -6.53 -5.83
C GLY A 24 -2.11 -7.20 -4.53
N CYS A 25 -1.49 -6.44 -3.64
CA CYS A 25 -1.14 -6.90 -2.29
C CYS A 25 -1.42 -5.78 -1.27
N PHE A 26 -1.60 -6.14 0.00
CA PHE A 26 -1.94 -5.17 1.04
C PHE A 26 -1.32 -5.49 2.39
N THR A 27 -1.52 -4.58 3.32
CA THR A 27 -0.92 -4.59 4.65
C THR A 27 -1.78 -4.02 5.73
N THR A 28 -1.66 -4.60 6.93
CA THR A 28 -2.20 -3.99 8.13
C THR A 28 -1.07 -3.86 9.14
N ALA A 29 -0.77 -2.62 9.55
CA ALA A 29 0.26 -2.31 10.52
C ALA A 29 -0.37 -1.80 11.81
N ARG A 30 0.28 -2.08 12.95
CA ARG A 30 -0.14 -1.54 14.24
C ARG A 30 0.38 -0.10 14.38
N ILE A 31 -0.47 0.79 14.87
CA ILE A 31 -0.06 2.13 15.31
C ILE A 31 0.02 2.13 16.83
N ALA A 32 1.13 2.62 17.38
CA ALA A 32 1.32 2.83 18.82
C ALA A 32 2.01 4.17 19.03
N ALA A 33 1.46 5.01 19.92
CA ALA A 33 1.98 6.36 20.19
C ALA A 33 2.22 7.21 18.93
N GLY A 34 1.31 7.11 17.94
CA GLY A 34 1.42 7.85 16.68
C GLY A 34 2.48 7.31 15.71
N GLN A 35 3.11 6.17 16.01
CA GLN A 35 4.16 5.57 15.19
C GLN A 35 3.69 4.24 14.58
N VAL A 36 4.13 3.95 13.35
CA VAL A 36 3.88 2.67 12.70
C VAL A 36 4.88 1.63 13.24
N CYS A 37 4.39 0.65 13.99
CA CYS A 37 5.23 -0.44 14.46
C CYS A 37 5.76 -1.25 13.27
N LEU A 38 7.07 -1.55 13.25
CA LEU A 38 7.73 -2.37 12.23
C LEU A 38 7.59 -1.83 10.79
N LEU A 39 7.64 -0.50 10.61
CA LEU A 39 7.47 0.16 9.32
C LEU A 39 8.33 -0.48 8.20
N ASP A 40 9.62 -0.71 8.45
CA ASP A 40 10.53 -1.29 7.46
C ASP A 40 10.12 -2.70 7.03
N ALA A 41 9.67 -3.54 7.97
CA ALA A 41 9.20 -4.88 7.66
C ALA A 41 7.89 -4.83 6.84
N HIS A 42 7.02 -3.85 7.12
CA HIS A 42 5.82 -3.64 6.32
C HIS A 42 6.16 -3.20 4.88
N LEU A 43 7.10 -2.26 4.71
CA LEU A 43 7.57 -1.82 3.39
C LEU A 43 8.25 -2.95 2.62
N GLN A 44 9.14 -3.70 3.27
CA GLN A 44 9.87 -4.81 2.66
C GLN A 44 8.91 -5.87 2.09
N ARG A 45 7.89 -6.29 2.86
CA ARG A 45 6.98 -7.32 2.35
C ARG A 45 6.06 -6.82 1.24
N LEU A 46 5.73 -5.53 1.18
CA LEU A 46 5.01 -4.94 0.05
C LEU A 46 5.89 -4.96 -1.20
N GLN A 47 7.16 -4.56 -1.06
CA GLN A 47 8.13 -4.63 -2.15
C GLN A 47 8.27 -6.06 -2.68
N MET A 48 8.50 -7.04 -1.80
CA MET A 48 8.63 -8.45 -2.17
C MET A 48 7.37 -9.00 -2.85
N ALA A 49 6.18 -8.57 -2.43
CA ALA A 49 4.93 -8.98 -3.06
C ALA A 49 4.79 -8.40 -4.47
N CYS A 50 5.09 -7.10 -4.66
CA CYS A 50 5.05 -6.47 -5.98
C CYS A 50 6.04 -7.09 -6.97
N GLU A 51 7.27 -7.38 -6.52
CA GLU A 51 8.30 -8.07 -7.32
C GLU A 51 7.82 -9.43 -7.83
N LYS A 52 7.11 -10.21 -6.99
CA LYS A 52 6.54 -11.51 -7.37
C LYS A 52 5.41 -11.41 -8.38
N THR A 53 4.61 -10.35 -8.32
CA THR A 53 3.48 -10.11 -9.24
C THR A 53 3.87 -9.37 -10.52
N ALA A 54 5.17 -9.20 -10.79
CA ALA A 54 5.70 -8.49 -11.97
C ALA A 54 5.24 -7.02 -12.09
N TYR A 55 4.82 -6.40 -10.98
CA TYR A 55 4.52 -4.98 -10.93
C TYR A 55 5.79 -4.20 -10.56
N PRO A 56 6.17 -3.15 -11.31
CA PRO A 56 7.27 -2.31 -10.90
C PRO A 56 6.87 -1.62 -9.59
N PHE A 57 7.54 -1.97 -8.49
CA PHE A 57 7.37 -1.29 -7.21
C PHE A 57 7.90 0.16 -7.35
N ARG A 58 7.03 1.07 -7.78
CA ARG A 58 7.33 2.50 -7.88
C ARG A 58 6.49 3.23 -6.85
N CYS A 59 7.03 3.36 -5.64
CA CYS A 59 6.96 4.52 -4.76
C CYS A 59 7.18 4.08 -3.29
N VAL A 60 8.30 4.50 -2.69
CA VAL A 60 8.38 4.79 -1.25
C VAL A 60 8.65 6.28 -1.13
N GLY A 61 7.69 7.10 -1.57
CA GLY A 61 7.69 8.53 -1.31
C GLY A 61 7.22 8.76 0.11
N ARG A 62 8.19 8.88 1.05
CA ARG A 62 8.01 9.36 2.44
C ARG A 62 6.71 8.93 3.12
N ILE A 63 6.61 7.65 3.51
CA ILE A 63 5.83 7.32 4.71
C ILE A 63 6.71 7.73 5.90
N THR A 64 6.80 9.02 6.19
CA THR A 64 7.52 9.50 7.37
C THR A 64 6.74 9.09 8.61
N ALA A 65 7.47 8.47 9.55
CA ALA A 65 7.05 8.26 10.91
C ALA A 65 6.75 9.59 11.62
#